data_AF-A0A497B6A3-F1
#
_entry.id   AF-A0A497B6A3-F1
#
_cell.length_a   1.000
_cell.length_b   1.000
_cell.length_c   1.000
_cell.angle_alpha   90.00
_cell.angle_beta   90.00
_cell.angle_gamma   90.00
#
_symmetry.space_group_name_H-M   'P 1'
#
loop_
_entity.id
_entity.type
_entity.pdbx_description
1 polymer ?
#
loop_
_entity_poly.entity_id
_entity_poly.type
_entity_poly.pdbx_seq_one_letter_code
_entity_poly.pdbx_strand_id
1 'polypeptide(L)'
;MKRGNIRELLELLYKKLNEFYIQVDRDCLQEGDLILSVTLGSNVCLYVDDIRELAEYCDDLSIHTDSEGKAYFSLLFLPST
;
A
#
# COMPACT_ATOMS: atom_id res chain seq x y z
N MET A 1 -5.01 10.35 13.91
CA MET A 1 -3.92 10.31 12.91
C MET A 1 -4.30 11.20 11.75
N LYS A 2 -3.36 11.95 11.19
CA LYS A 2 -3.59 12.66 9.92
C LYS A 2 -3.51 11.60 8.83
N ARG A 3 -4.60 11.33 8.10
CA ARG A 3 -4.48 10.55 6.85
C ARG A 3 -3.67 11.41 5.90
N GLY A 4 -2.42 11.02 5.62
CA GLY A 4 -1.68 11.59 4.51
C GLY A 4 -2.47 11.37 3.23
N ASN A 5 -2.36 12.29 2.27
CA ASN A 5 -3.14 12.14 1.04
C ASN A 5 -2.50 11.09 0.10
N ILE A 6 -3.26 10.59 -0.86
CA ILE A 6 -2.78 9.54 -1.77
C ILE A 6 -1.55 9.95 -2.59
N ARG A 7 -1.38 11.25 -2.88
CA ARG A 7 -0.20 11.75 -3.60
C ARG A 7 1.04 11.65 -2.72
N GLU A 8 0.97 12.03 -1.45
CA GLU A 8 2.08 11.90 -0.50
C GLU A 8 2.49 10.44 -0.31
N LEU A 9 1.52 9.52 -0.26
CA LEU A 9 1.79 8.08 -0.26
C LEU A 9 2.55 7.65 -1.52
N LEU A 10 2.10 8.06 -2.71
CA LEU A 10 2.78 7.71 -3.97
C LEU A 10 4.20 8.28 -4.04
N GLU A 11 4.42 9.50 -3.53
CA GLU A 11 5.75 10.11 -3.41
C GLU A 11 6.65 9.32 -2.44
N LEU A 12 6.10 8.86 -1.31
CA LEU A 12 6.79 8.01 -0.36
C LEU A 12 7.18 6.66 -0.99
N LEU A 13 6.24 6.00 -1.68
CA LEU A 13 6.50 4.74 -2.38
C LEU A 13 7.59 4.92 -3.43
N TYR A 14 7.55 5.98 -4.22
CA TYR A 14 8.59 6.27 -5.21
C TYR A 14 9.97 6.52 -4.61
N LYS A 15 10.03 7.14 -3.42
CA LYS A 15 11.28 7.40 -2.71
C LYS A 15 11.88 6.14 -2.10
N LYS A 16 11.04 5.25 -1.57
CA LYS A 16 11.46 4.06 -0.82
C LYS A 16 11.65 2.83 -1.72
N LEU A 17 10.80 2.70 -2.74
CA LEU A 17 10.75 1.55 -3.62
C LEU A 17 11.31 1.98 -4.98
N ASN A 18 12.45 1.41 -5.37
CA ASN A 18 13.08 1.72 -6.65
C ASN A 18 12.21 1.24 -7.83
N GLU A 19 11.60 0.06 -7.69
CA GLU A 19 10.71 -0.54 -8.69
C GLU A 19 9.54 -1.21 -7.98
N PHE A 20 8.33 -0.90 -8.42
CA PHE A 20 7.10 -1.46 -7.90
C PHE A 20 5.97 -1.36 -8.93
N TYR A 21 4.95 -2.19 -8.74
CA TYR A 21 3.70 -2.12 -9.49
C TYR A 21 2.55 -1.85 -8.53
N ILE A 22 1.58 -1.04 -8.96
CA ILE A 22 0.34 -0.80 -8.21
C ILE A 22 -0.84 -1.31 -9.00
N GLN A 23 -1.62 -2.19 -8.39
CA GLN A 23 -2.98 -2.50 -8.80
C GLN A 23 -3.97 -1.73 -7.94
N VAL A 24 -5.02 -1.21 -8.57
CA VAL A 24 -6.06 -0.43 -7.90
C VAL A 24 -7.39 -1.14 -8.08
N ASP A 25 -8.02 -1.48 -6.95
CA ASP A 25 -9.34 -2.10 -6.90
C ASP A 25 -10.29 -1.20 -6.12
N ARG A 26 -11.55 -1.12 -6.56
CA ARG A 26 -12.61 -0.30 -5.93
C ARG A 26 -13.82 -1.16 -5.62
N ASP A 27 -14.61 -0.73 -4.65
CA ASP A 27 -15.87 -1.35 -4.24
C ASP A 27 -15.72 -2.84 -3.89
N CYS A 28 -14.59 -3.20 -3.27
CA CYS A 28 -14.20 -4.58 -3.00
C CYS A 28 -14.91 -5.16 -1.77
N LEU A 29 -15.02 -4.38 -0.69
CA LEU A 29 -15.77 -4.71 0.52
C LEU A 29 -17.10 -3.94 0.56
N GLN A 30 -17.10 -2.66 0.22
CA GLN A 30 -18.28 -1.79 0.20
C GLN A 30 -18.15 -0.63 -0.80
N GLU A 31 -19.28 -0.04 -1.19
CA GLU A 31 -19.30 1.11 -2.10
C GLU A 31 -18.44 2.27 -1.56
N GLY A 32 -17.54 2.77 -2.41
CA GLY A 32 -16.63 3.87 -2.12
C GLY A 32 -15.32 3.48 -1.47
N ASP A 33 -15.06 2.19 -1.21
CA ASP A 33 -13.75 1.74 -0.77
C ASP A 33 -12.73 1.68 -1.92
N LEU A 34 -11.45 1.69 -1.54
CA LEU A 34 -10.32 1.62 -2.45
C LEU A 34 -9.25 0.72 -1.83
N ILE A 35 -8.72 -0.21 -2.61
CA ILE A 35 -7.56 -1.02 -2.25
C ILE A 35 -6.44 -0.73 -3.24
N LEU A 36 -5.25 -0.42 -2.72
CA LEU A 36 -4.01 -0.34 -3.50
C LEU A 36 -3.14 -1.54 -3.15
N SER A 37 -2.94 -2.45 -4.10
CA SER A 37 -2.01 -3.58 -3.96
C SER A 37 -0.68 -3.22 -4.61
N VAL A 38 0.38 -3.13 -3.80
CA VAL A 38 1.72 -2.73 -4.21
C VAL A 38 2.63 -3.95 -4.22
N THR A 39 3.07 -4.36 -5.40
CA THR A 39 4.02 -5.47 -5.58
C THR A 39 5.44 -4.96 -5.61
N LEU A 40 6.30 -5.54 -4.76
CA LEU A 40 7.71 -5.16 -4.65
C LEU A 40 8.54 -5.76 -5.79
N GLY A 41 9.49 -4.97 -6.33
CA GLY A 41 10.53 -5.48 -7.21
C GLY A 41 11.49 -6.44 -6.50
N SER A 42 12.21 -7.26 -7.27
CA SER A 42 13.01 -8.40 -6.79
C SER A 42 14.13 -8.07 -5.79
N ASN A 43 14.56 -6.80 -5.72
CA ASN A 43 15.66 -6.33 -4.87
C ASN A 43 15.20 -5.32 -3.81
N VAL A 44 13.90 -5.23 -3.53
CA VAL A 44 13.35 -4.24 -2.59
C VAL A 44 13.06 -4.90 -1.25
N CYS A 45 13.46 -4.23 -0.18
CA CYS A 45 13.17 -4.63 1.19
C CYS A 45 12.48 -3.47 1.91
N LEU A 46 11.38 -3.76 2.58
CA LEU A 46 10.70 -2.83 3.48
C LEU A 46 11.16 -3.10 4.91
N TYR A 47 11.62 -2.06 5.59
CA TYR A 47 11.89 -2.15 7.02
C TYR A 47 10.61 -1.92 7.81
N VAL A 48 10.60 -2.36 9.07
CA VAL A 48 9.45 -2.19 9.98
C VAL A 48 9.04 -0.72 10.10
N ASP A 49 10.02 0.21 10.08
CA ASP A 49 9.72 1.64 10.16
C ASP A 49 9.08 2.18 8.88
N ASP A 50 9.41 1.62 7.71
CA ASP A 50 8.73 1.96 6.45
C ASP A 50 7.26 1.48 6.49
N ILE A 51 7.02 0.28 7.03
CA ILE A 51 5.66 -0.27 7.19
C ILE A 51 4.83 0.60 8.14
N ARG A 52 5.44 1.06 9.24
CA ARG A 52 4.77 1.98 10.18
C ARG A 52 4.42 3.31 9.53
N GLU A 53 5.36 3.88 8.77
CA GLU A 53 5.13 5.12 8.02
C GLU A 53 4.00 4.95 7.00
N LEU A 54 3.97 3.85 6.25
CA LEU A 54 2.91 3.54 5.28
C LEU A 54 1.53 3.37 5.94
N ALA A 55 1.48 2.74 7.12
CA ALA A 55 0.24 2.54 7.86
C ALA A 55 -0.43 3.86 8.33
N GLU A 56 0.28 4.99 8.29
CA GLU A 56 -0.31 6.31 8.60
C GLU A 56 -1.21 6.85 7.47
N TYR A 57 -1.11 6.28 6.27
CA TYR A 57 -1.83 6.75 5.07
C TYR A 57 -3.15 6.02 4.81
N CYS A 58 -3.31 4.81 5.34
CA CYS A 58 -4.43 3.92 5.05
C CYS A 58 -5.20 3.56 6.32
N ASP A 59 -6.37 2.93 6.15
CA ASP A 59 -7.16 2.39 7.26
C ASP A 59 -6.66 1.02 7.71
N ASP A 60 -6.19 0.22 6.75
CA ASP A 60 -5.59 -1.07 7.02
C ASP A 60 -4.43 -1.34 6.05
N LEU A 61 -3.39 -2.00 6.57
CA LEU A 61 -2.21 -2.40 5.83
C LEU A 61 -1.99 -3.89 6.04
N SER A 62 -2.03 -4.65 4.95
CA SER A 62 -1.78 -6.09 4.96
C SER A 62 -0.55 -6.44 4.11
N ILE A 63 0.28 -7.38 4.58
CA ILE A 63 1.49 -7.83 3.89
C ILE A 63 1.32 -9.29 3.49
N HIS A 64 1.69 -9.60 2.27
CA HIS A 64 1.48 -10.89 1.64
C HIS A 64 2.71 -11.36 0.87
N THR A 65 2.72 -12.65 0.59
CA THR A 65 3.68 -13.26 -0.33
C THR A 65 2.88 -14.19 -1.24
N ASP A 66 3.04 -14.02 -2.56
CA ASP A 66 2.34 -14.86 -3.53
C ASP A 66 2.99 -16.25 -3.63
N SER A 67 2.40 -17.12 -4.44
CA SER A 67 2.90 -18.48 -4.68
C SER A 67 4.26 -18.54 -5.38
N GLU A 68 4.70 -17.44 -6.00
CA GLU A 68 6.02 -17.31 -6.63
C GLU A 68 7.08 -16.74 -5.67
N GLY A 69 6.69 -16.44 -4.43
CA GLY A 69 7.57 -15.85 -3.42
C GLY A 69 7.73 -14.33 -3.54
N LYS A 70 6.92 -13.65 -4.36
CA LYS A 70 6.96 -12.19 -4.47
C LYS A 70 6.19 -11.57 -3.31
N ALA A 71 6.84 -10.63 -2.63
CA ALA A 71 6.22 -9.85 -1.58
C ALA A 71 5.39 -8.72 -2.17
N TYR A 72 4.19 -8.54 -1.63
CA TYR A 72 3.33 -7.40 -1.92
C TYR A 72 2.59 -6.98 -0.65
N PHE A 73 2.12 -5.75 -0.62
CA PHE A 73 1.29 -5.25 0.47
C PHE A 73 0.07 -4.54 -0.09
N SER A 74 -1.02 -4.58 0.66
CA SER A 74 -2.30 -3.97 0.29
C SER A 74 -2.64 -2.88 1.29
N LEU A 75 -3.05 -1.73 0.78
CA LEU A 75 -3.48 -0.56 1.55
C LEU A 75 -4.98 -0.35 1.31
N LEU A 76 -5.78 -0.45 2.37
CA LEU A 76 -7.22 -0.22 2.32
C LEU A 76 -7.53 1.24 2.69
N PHE A 77 -8.40 1.87 1.91
CA PHE A 77 -8.94 3.19 2.18
C PHE A 77 -10.46 3.08 2.21
N LEU A 78 -11.04 3.30 3.38
CA LEU A 78 -12.47 3.31 3.57
C LEU A 78 -13.03 4.69 3.19
N PRO A 79 -14.25 4.72 2.62
CA PRO A 79 -14.91 5.97 2.29
C PRO A 79 -15.04 6.85 3.55
N SER A 80 -14.84 8.15 3.38
CA SER A 80 -15.10 9.12 4.45
C SER A 80 -16.56 9.02 4.87
N THR A 81 -16.81 8.77 6.15
CA THR A 81 -18.15 8.83 6.74
C THR A 81 -18.61 10.28 6.91
#